data_AF-A0A819HDX7-F1
#
_entry.id   AF-A0A819HDX7-F1
#
_cell.length_a   1.000
_cell.length_b   1.000
_cell.length_c   1.000
_cell.angle_alpha   90.00
_cell.angle_beta   90.00
_cell.angle_gamma   90.00
#
_symmetry.space_group_name_H-M   'P 1'
#
loop_
_entity.id
_entity.type
_entity.pdbx_description
1 polymer ?
#
loop_
_entity_poly.entity_id
_entity_poly.type
_entity_poly.pdbx_seq_one_letter_code
_entity_poly.pdbx_strand_id
1 'polypeptide(L)'
;LQVYRLKPESNLSLSNLGHINWENLACLAIIYLICYFSMWKGIKTSGKVVWFTALFPYVVLAILMIRGLFLNGSMKGIEYYIRPDLSKLSDASVWVDAASQTFFSLGPGFGVLMAFASYNDFNHNVYRDAMITVAVNSLTSFASGFVIFMFLVSLN
;
A
#
# COMPACT_ATOMS: atom_id res chain seq x y z
N LEU A 1 -10.14 28.66 14.09
CA LEU A 1 -8.96 28.59 13.19
C LEU A 1 -9.44 28.33 11.76
N GLN A 2 -9.72 29.40 11.03
CA GLN A 2 -10.28 29.43 9.67
C GLN A 2 -9.14 29.51 8.61
N VAL A 3 -8.34 28.45 8.41
CA VAL A 3 -7.24 28.51 7.41
C VAL A 3 -7.18 27.30 6.46
N TYR A 4 -8.29 26.61 6.22
CA TYR A 4 -8.40 25.73 5.03
C TYR A 4 -9.80 25.88 4.42
N ARG A 5 -10.09 27.06 3.87
CA ARG A 5 -11.16 27.20 2.87
C ARG A 5 -10.78 26.34 1.68
N LEU A 6 -11.50 25.23 1.48
CA LEU A 6 -11.63 24.58 0.19
C LEU A 6 -12.05 25.65 -0.82
N LYS A 7 -11.13 26.07 -1.71
CA LYS A 7 -11.52 26.77 -2.93
C LYS A 7 -12.31 25.75 -3.75
N PRO A 8 -13.58 26.00 -4.09
CA PRO A 8 -14.30 25.11 -4.98
C PRO A 8 -13.63 25.24 -6.36
N GLU A 9 -12.86 24.23 -6.75
CA GLU A 9 -12.29 24.16 -8.10
C GLU A 9 -13.39 23.87 -9.11
N SER A 10 -14.09 24.93 -9.51
CA SER A 10 -15.18 24.90 -10.49
C SER A 10 -14.67 24.96 -11.94
N ASN A 11 -13.35 24.86 -12.18
CA ASN A 11 -12.74 25.01 -13.51
C ASN A 11 -11.66 23.95 -13.86
N LEU A 12 -11.41 22.96 -13.00
CA LEU A 12 -10.41 21.93 -13.30
C LEU A 12 -11.00 20.93 -14.30
N SER A 13 -10.62 21.07 -15.56
CA SER A 13 -10.93 20.14 -16.63
C SER A 13 -9.62 19.60 -17.18
N LEU A 14 -9.63 18.46 -17.87
CA LEU A 14 -8.42 17.95 -18.54
C LEU A 14 -7.82 18.99 -19.51
N SER A 15 -8.67 19.87 -20.06
CA SER A 15 -8.33 21.02 -20.89
C SER A 15 -7.79 22.23 -20.14
N ASN A 16 -7.92 22.29 -18.82
CA ASN A 16 -7.48 23.40 -17.98
C ASN A 16 -6.82 22.88 -16.70
N LEU A 17 -5.55 22.47 -16.83
CA LEU A 17 -4.73 21.90 -15.75
C LEU A 17 -4.27 22.94 -14.71
N GLY A 18 -4.60 24.23 -14.91
CA GLY A 18 -4.17 25.31 -14.03
C GLY A 18 -2.66 25.58 -14.11
N HIS A 19 -2.10 26.09 -13.01
CA HIS A 19 -0.67 26.40 -12.90
C HIS A 19 0.09 25.30 -12.17
N ILE A 20 1.39 25.17 -12.48
CA ILE A 20 2.27 24.22 -11.79
C ILE A 20 2.38 24.60 -10.32
N ASN A 21 2.05 23.65 -9.44
CA ASN A 21 2.33 23.76 -8.02
C ASN A 21 3.82 23.41 -7.78
N TRP A 22 4.62 24.44 -7.48
CA TRP A 22 6.07 24.32 -7.31
C TRP A 22 6.48 23.44 -6.11
N GLU A 23 5.66 23.37 -5.06
CA GLU A 23 5.91 22.51 -3.89
C GLU A 23 5.76 21.03 -4.29
N ASN A 24 4.70 20.69 -5.02
CA ASN A 24 4.50 19.34 -5.53
C ASN A 24 5.57 18.95 -6.56
N LEU A 25 5.98 19.88 -7.43
CA LEU A 25 7.06 19.65 -8.38
C LEU A 25 8.39 19.36 -7.67
N ALA A 26 8.70 20.10 -6.59
CA ALA A 26 9.90 19.89 -5.79
C ALA A 26 9.86 18.52 -5.09
N CYS A 27 8.73 18.15 -4.47
CA CYS A 27 8.55 16.82 -3.87
C CYS A 27 8.71 15.71 -4.92
N LEU A 28 8.15 15.88 -6.11
CA LEU A 28 8.29 14.92 -7.21
C LEU A 28 9.75 14.78 -7.65
N ALA A 29 10.46 15.90 -7.81
CA ALA A 29 11.88 15.89 -8.15
C ALA A 29 12.72 15.14 -7.09
N ILE A 30 12.44 15.35 -5.80
CA ILE A 30 13.10 14.64 -4.71
C ILE A 30 12.84 13.13 -4.79
N ILE A 31 11.59 12.71 -5.04
CA ILE A 31 11.24 11.28 -5.18
C ILE A 31 12.01 10.65 -6.35
N TYR A 32 12.06 11.32 -7.51
CA TYR A 32 12.82 10.82 -8.66
C TYR A 32 14.31 10.70 -8.39
N LEU A 33 14.90 11.66 -7.67
CA LEU A 33 16.31 11.59 -7.26
C LEU A 33 16.55 10.39 -6.34
N ILE A 34 15.68 10.15 -5.36
CA ILE A 34 15.77 8.99 -4.47
C ILE A 34 15.67 7.68 -5.26
N CYS A 35 14.68 7.56 -6.15
CA CYS A 35 14.52 6.37 -7.01
C CYS A 35 15.77 6.14 -7.87
N TYR A 36 16.30 7.20 -8.47
CA TYR A 36 17.49 7.13 -9.31
C TYR A 36 18.72 6.62 -8.55
N PHE A 37 19.04 7.23 -7.40
CA PHE A 37 20.18 6.77 -6.58
C PHE A 37 19.97 5.37 -5.99
N SER A 38 18.73 4.97 -5.73
CA SER A 38 18.40 3.62 -5.28
C SER A 38 18.70 2.56 -6.35
N MET A 39 18.45 2.89 -7.62
CA MET A 39 18.63 1.97 -8.75
C MET A 39 19.98 2.12 -9.48
N TRP A 40 20.75 3.19 -9.23
CA TRP A 40 21.95 3.54 -10.03
C TRP A 40 22.92 2.37 -10.22
N LYS A 41 23.19 1.56 -9.18
CA LYS A 41 24.11 0.40 -9.27
C LYS A 41 23.37 -0.93 -9.39
N GLY A 42 22.14 -0.92 -9.90
CA GLY A 42 21.28 -2.08 -10.07
C GLY A 42 20.90 -2.75 -8.75
N ILE A 43 20.77 -4.08 -8.77
CA ILE A 43 20.25 -4.86 -7.65
C ILE A 43 21.13 -4.80 -6.39
N LYS A 44 22.41 -4.44 -6.53
CA LYS A 44 23.35 -4.30 -5.40
C LYS A 44 23.03 -3.09 -4.52
N THR A 45 22.52 -1.99 -5.09
CA THR A 45 22.07 -0.82 -4.31
C THR A 45 20.61 -0.93 -3.95
N SER A 46 19.74 -1.33 -4.89
CA SER A 46 18.30 -1.43 -4.59
C SER A 46 18.03 -2.51 -3.54
N GLY A 47 18.77 -3.62 -3.56
CA GLY A 47 18.74 -4.66 -2.55
C GLY A 47 19.22 -4.21 -1.16
N LYS A 48 19.97 -3.11 -1.03
CA LYS A 48 20.31 -2.48 0.26
C LYS A 48 19.22 -1.51 0.71
N VAL A 49 18.72 -0.69 -0.21
CA VAL A 49 17.66 0.29 0.06
C VAL A 49 16.38 -0.41 0.51
N VAL A 50 16.05 -1.57 -0.08
CA VAL A 50 14.84 -2.34 0.25
C VAL A 50 14.81 -2.81 1.70
N TRP A 51 15.95 -3.00 2.36
CA TRP A 51 15.98 -3.32 3.80
C TRP A 51 15.29 -2.24 4.63
N PHE A 52 15.45 -0.96 4.26
CA PHE A 52 14.72 0.11 4.92
C PHE A 52 13.30 0.20 4.38
N THR A 53 13.11 0.31 3.06
CA THR A 53 11.79 0.63 2.48
C THR A 53 10.77 -0.49 2.64
N ALA A 54 11.19 -1.75 2.72
CA ALA A 54 10.29 -2.88 2.97
C ALA A 54 10.06 -3.13 4.46
N LEU A 55 11.06 -2.95 5.34
CA LEU A 55 10.90 -3.25 6.77
C LEU A 55 10.32 -2.09 7.58
N PHE A 56 10.64 -0.85 7.24
CA PHE A 56 10.16 0.34 7.96
C PHE A 56 8.62 0.40 8.04
N PRO A 57 7.86 0.10 6.96
CA PRO A 57 6.41 0.01 7.05
C PRO A 57 5.90 -0.97 8.12
N TYR A 58 6.57 -2.11 8.34
CA TYR A 58 6.18 -3.06 9.39
C TYR A 58 6.41 -2.51 10.81
N VAL A 59 7.48 -1.73 11.00
CA VAL A 59 7.73 -1.04 12.28
C VAL A 59 6.62 -0.04 12.56
N VAL A 60 6.28 0.78 11.56
CA VAL A 60 5.18 1.77 11.68
C VAL A 60 3.84 1.06 11.90
N LEU A 61 3.57 -0.01 11.14
CA LEU A 61 2.36 -0.81 11.27
C LEU A 61 2.22 -1.39 12.68
N ALA A 62 3.30 -1.92 13.26
CA ALA A 62 3.30 -2.46 14.62
C ALA A 62 3.02 -1.36 15.66
N ILE A 63 3.67 -0.20 15.53
CA ILE A 63 3.44 0.95 16.43
C ILE A 63 1.99 1.43 16.35
N LEU A 64 1.46 1.58 15.13
CA LEU A 64 0.09 2.02 14.92
C LEU A 64 -0.93 0.96 15.38
N MET A 65 -0.65 -0.33 15.20
CA MET A 65 -1.49 -1.41 15.71
C MET A 65 -1.58 -1.34 17.24
N ILE A 66 -0.44 -1.28 17.93
CA ILE A 66 -0.39 -1.17 19.39
C ILE A 66 -1.12 0.10 19.83
N ARG A 67 -0.84 1.25 19.21
CA ARG A 67 -1.49 2.52 19.55
C ARG A 67 -3.01 2.47 19.32
N GLY A 68 -3.44 1.86 18.23
CA GLY A 68 -4.84 1.72 17.85
C GLY A 68 -5.65 0.91 18.86
N LEU A 69 -5.05 -0.14 19.45
CA LEU A 69 -5.70 -0.93 20.49
C LEU A 69 -6.04 -0.12 21.75
N PHE A 70 -5.24 0.91 22.06
CA PHE A 70 -5.49 1.80 23.20
C PHE A 70 -6.46 2.96 22.90
N LEU A 71 -7.02 3.04 21.70
CA LEU A 71 -8.02 4.05 21.36
C LEU A 71 -9.42 3.65 21.87
N ASN A 72 -10.18 4.63 22.33
CA ASN A 72 -11.57 4.42 22.71
C ASN A 72 -12.41 4.10 21.46
N GLY A 73 -13.18 3.01 21.50
CA GLY A 73 -13.98 2.58 20.34
C GLY A 73 -13.22 1.74 19.31
N SER A 74 -11.93 1.45 19.52
CA SER A 74 -11.12 0.58 18.66
C SER A 74 -11.77 -0.80 18.44
N MET A 75 -12.33 -1.39 19.50
CA MET A 75 -13.01 -2.68 19.45
C MET A 75 -14.21 -2.71 18.51
N LYS A 76 -14.98 -1.60 18.42
CA LYS A 76 -16.09 -1.49 17.46
C LYS A 76 -15.57 -1.44 16.02
N GLY A 77 -14.44 -0.77 15.79
CA GLY A 77 -13.75 -0.78 14.50
C GLY A 77 -13.31 -2.18 14.10
N ILE A 78 -12.69 -2.92 15.02
CA ILE A 78 -12.29 -4.32 14.81
C ILE A 78 -13.51 -5.18 14.48
N GLU A 79 -14.59 -5.07 15.25
CA GLU A 79 -15.83 -5.81 15.02
C GLU A 79 -16.39 -5.52 13.62
N TYR A 80 -16.49 -4.25 13.23
CA TYR A 80 -16.96 -3.88 11.90
C TYR A 80 -16.09 -4.46 10.78
N TYR A 81 -14.76 -4.49 10.96
CA TYR A 81 -13.85 -5.01 9.95
C TYR A 81 -14.03 -6.49 9.67
N ILE A 82 -14.20 -7.30 10.72
CA ILE A 82 -14.20 -8.77 10.61
C ILE A 82 -15.60 -9.39 10.62
N ARG A 83 -16.66 -8.60 10.85
CA ARG A 83 -18.03 -9.10 10.91
C ARG A 83 -18.44 -9.63 9.52
N PRO A 84 -18.69 -10.95 9.38
CA PRO A 84 -19.00 -11.53 8.09
C PRO A 84 -20.46 -11.26 7.71
N ASP A 85 -20.68 -10.89 6.44
CA ASP A 85 -21.99 -10.91 5.80
C ASP A 85 -21.95 -11.88 4.62
N LEU A 86 -22.38 -13.12 4.86
CA LEU A 86 -22.31 -14.18 3.86
C LEU A 86 -23.27 -13.96 2.69
N SER A 87 -24.29 -13.10 2.84
CA SER A 87 -25.20 -12.77 1.73
C SER A 87 -24.46 -12.13 0.55
N LYS A 88 -23.36 -11.41 0.83
CA LYS A 88 -22.51 -10.76 -0.16
C LYS A 88 -21.77 -11.73 -1.08
N LEU A 89 -21.58 -12.99 -0.68
CA LEU A 89 -20.92 -13.98 -1.54
C LEU A 89 -21.75 -14.34 -2.79
N SER A 90 -23.06 -14.08 -2.77
CA SER A 90 -23.95 -14.26 -3.93
C SER A 90 -23.81 -13.15 -4.98
N ASP A 91 -23.17 -12.04 -4.63
CA ASP A 91 -22.97 -10.90 -5.52
C ASP A 91 -21.69 -11.10 -6.35
N ALA A 92 -21.85 -11.15 -7.67
CA ALA A 92 -20.71 -11.32 -8.59
C ALA A 92 -19.71 -10.16 -8.50
N SER A 93 -20.15 -8.95 -8.15
CA SER A 93 -19.27 -7.79 -8.02
C SER A 93 -18.20 -7.99 -6.93
N VAL A 94 -18.55 -8.65 -5.83
CA VAL A 94 -17.62 -8.95 -4.72
C VAL A 94 -16.47 -9.84 -5.19
N TRP A 95 -16.73 -10.78 -6.11
CA TRP A 95 -15.70 -11.64 -6.69
C TRP A 95 -14.82 -10.89 -7.71
N VAL A 96 -15.41 -9.99 -8.50
CA VAL A 96 -14.66 -9.12 -9.42
C VAL A 96 -13.72 -8.20 -8.64
N ASP A 97 -14.19 -7.63 -7.53
CA ASP A 97 -13.40 -6.79 -6.64
C ASP A 97 -12.27 -7.60 -5.98
N ALA A 98 -12.56 -8.79 -5.46
CA ALA A 98 -11.55 -9.66 -4.85
C ALA A 98 -10.46 -10.10 -5.85
N ALA A 99 -10.85 -10.44 -7.08
CA ALA A 99 -9.92 -10.81 -8.15
C ALA A 99 -9.06 -9.62 -8.56
N SER A 100 -9.67 -8.45 -8.76
CA SER A 100 -8.96 -7.21 -9.11
C SER A 100 -7.99 -6.80 -8.00
N GLN A 101 -8.43 -6.85 -6.74
CA GLN A 101 -7.61 -6.53 -5.59
C GLN A 101 -6.40 -7.48 -5.49
N THR A 102 -6.60 -8.78 -5.66
CA THR A 102 -5.51 -9.76 -5.60
C THR A 102 -4.53 -9.58 -6.76
N PHE A 103 -5.03 -9.36 -7.97
CA PHE A 103 -4.20 -9.12 -9.15
C PHE A 103 -3.35 -7.87 -8.99
N PHE A 104 -3.93 -6.72 -8.66
CA PHE A 104 -3.17 -5.48 -8.50
C PHE A 104 -2.30 -5.45 -7.24
N SER A 105 -2.68 -6.17 -6.17
CA SER A 105 -1.87 -6.26 -4.95
C SER A 105 -0.59 -7.07 -5.15
N LEU A 106 -0.63 -8.18 -5.90
CA LEU A 106 0.55 -8.99 -6.19
C LEU A 106 1.33 -8.51 -7.42
N GLY A 107 0.66 -7.88 -8.37
CA GLY A 107 1.25 -7.35 -9.61
C GLY A 107 1.85 -8.36 -10.60
N PRO A 108 1.29 -9.58 -10.79
CA PRO A 108 1.76 -10.46 -11.85
C PRO A 108 1.51 -9.83 -13.23
N GLY A 109 2.38 -10.11 -14.19
CA GLY A 109 2.26 -9.61 -15.57
C GLY A 109 2.88 -8.24 -15.84
N PHE A 110 3.30 -7.49 -14.81
CA PHE A 110 4.00 -6.20 -14.99
C PHE A 110 5.49 -6.31 -15.30
N GLY A 111 6.03 -7.53 -15.46
CA GLY A 111 7.44 -7.77 -15.75
C GLY A 111 8.40 -7.60 -14.56
N VAL A 112 7.98 -6.92 -13.48
CA VAL A 112 8.81 -6.68 -12.28
C VAL A 112 9.24 -7.98 -11.61
N LEU A 113 8.31 -8.89 -11.35
CA LEU A 113 8.62 -10.20 -10.72
C LEU A 113 9.53 -11.05 -11.62
N MET A 114 9.35 -10.98 -12.94
CA MET A 114 10.21 -11.67 -13.91
C MET A 114 11.63 -11.09 -13.90
N ALA A 115 11.76 -9.76 -13.87
CA ALA A 115 13.06 -9.09 -13.77
C ALA A 115 13.78 -9.47 -12.47
N PHE A 116 13.09 -9.48 -11.32
CA PHE A 116 13.69 -9.92 -10.06
C PHE A 116 14.08 -11.40 -10.07
N ALA A 117 13.20 -12.28 -10.56
CA ALA A 117 13.50 -13.71 -10.67
C ALA A 117 14.68 -14.00 -11.59
N SER A 118 14.96 -13.16 -12.59
CA SER A 118 16.11 -13.31 -13.50
C SER A 118 17.48 -13.16 -12.81
N TYR A 119 17.52 -12.59 -11.60
CA TYR A 119 18.72 -12.48 -10.79
C TYR A 119 18.90 -13.64 -9.78
N ASN A 120 17.95 -14.58 -9.70
CA ASN A 120 18.07 -15.75 -8.83
C ASN A 120 19.00 -16.81 -9.43
N ASP A 121 19.58 -17.65 -8.57
CA ASP A 121 20.30 -18.85 -9.02
C ASP A 121 19.36 -19.82 -9.73
N PHE A 122 19.86 -20.54 -10.73
CA PHE A 122 19.05 -21.42 -11.59
C PHE A 122 18.30 -22.52 -10.82
N ASN A 123 18.89 -23.04 -9.75
CA ASN A 123 18.30 -24.09 -8.91
C ASN A 123 17.63 -23.53 -7.65
N HIS A 124 17.40 -22.21 -7.58
CA HIS A 124 16.74 -21.58 -6.43
C HIS A 124 15.26 -21.98 -6.35
N ASN A 125 14.76 -22.23 -5.14
CA ASN A 125 13.37 -22.66 -4.95
C ASN A 125 12.41 -21.46 -5.00
N VAL A 126 12.07 -21.03 -6.22
CA VAL A 126 11.15 -19.92 -6.46
C VAL A 126 9.72 -20.20 -5.97
N TYR A 127 9.30 -21.47 -5.90
CA TYR A 127 7.98 -21.84 -5.40
C TYR A 127 7.80 -21.46 -3.93
N ARG A 128 8.82 -21.73 -3.10
CA ARG A 128 8.82 -21.33 -1.70
C ARG A 128 8.73 -19.82 -1.54
N ASP A 129 9.54 -19.08 -2.30
CA ASP A 129 9.55 -17.62 -2.24
C ASP A 129 8.21 -17.04 -2.66
N ALA A 130 7.61 -17.54 -3.74
CA ALA A 130 6.29 -17.11 -4.20
C ALA A 130 5.22 -17.32 -3.12
N MET A 131 5.20 -18.49 -2.46
CA MET A 131 4.25 -18.76 -1.38
C MET A 131 4.43 -17.82 -0.19
N ILE A 132 5.69 -17.56 0.21
CA ILE A 132 6.00 -16.64 1.31
C ILE A 132 5.60 -15.21 0.94
N THR A 133 5.95 -14.73 -0.26
CA THR A 133 5.63 -13.38 -0.71
C THR A 133 4.12 -13.15 -0.76
N VAL A 134 3.34 -14.10 -1.29
CA VAL A 134 1.87 -14.01 -1.32
C VAL A 134 1.31 -13.97 0.10
N ALA A 135 1.78 -14.86 0.99
CA ALA A 135 1.32 -14.89 2.37
C ALA A 135 1.63 -13.58 3.12
N VAL A 136 2.86 -13.07 3.00
CA VAL A 136 3.27 -11.81 3.63
C VAL A 136 2.46 -10.63 3.09
N ASN A 137 2.25 -10.55 1.77
CA ASN A 137 1.42 -9.50 1.17
C ASN A 137 -0.01 -9.49 1.72
N SER A 138 -0.66 -10.66 1.76
CA SER A 138 -2.03 -10.80 2.26
C SER A 138 -2.13 -10.53 3.76
N LEU A 139 -1.19 -11.03 4.56
CA LEU A 139 -1.13 -10.76 6.00
C LEU A 139 -0.89 -9.28 6.30
N THR A 140 -0.06 -8.61 5.50
CA THR A 140 0.17 -7.16 5.63
C THR A 140 -1.11 -6.39 5.37
N SER A 141 -1.85 -6.76 4.33
CA SER A 141 -3.15 -6.16 3.99
C SER A 141 -4.20 -6.40 5.08
N PHE A 142 -4.23 -7.61 5.66
CA PHE A 142 -5.11 -7.94 6.76
C PHE A 142 -4.78 -7.15 8.03
N ALA A 143 -3.48 -7.06 8.37
CA ALA A 143 -3.00 -6.29 9.52
C ALA A 143 -3.26 -4.78 9.36
N SER A 144 -3.04 -4.21 8.16
CA SER A 144 -3.34 -2.79 7.90
C SER A 144 -4.84 -2.51 7.99
N GLY A 145 -5.70 -3.45 7.61
CA GLY A 145 -7.14 -3.38 7.83
C GLY A 145 -7.49 -3.09 9.29
N PHE A 146 -6.96 -3.86 10.24
CA PHE A 146 -7.18 -3.58 11.66
C PHE A 146 -6.72 -2.17 12.07
N VAL A 147 -5.53 -1.74 11.63
CA VAL A 147 -5.01 -0.40 11.94
C VAL A 147 -5.98 0.68 11.45
N ILE A 148 -6.43 0.61 10.20
CA ILE A 148 -7.35 1.60 9.63
C ILE A 148 -8.69 1.62 10.38
N PHE A 149 -9.30 0.45 10.60
CA PHE A 149 -10.62 0.38 11.23
C PHE A 149 -10.63 0.78 12.71
N MET A 150 -9.57 0.48 13.46
CA MET A 150 -9.42 0.94 14.84
C MET A 150 -9.39 2.48 14.93
N PHE A 151 -8.70 3.15 14.00
CA PHE A 151 -8.62 4.61 13.99
C PHE A 151 -9.89 5.25 13.43
N LEU A 152 -10.49 4.68 12.38
CA LEU A 152 -11.68 5.23 11.73
C LEU A 152 -12.84 5.40 12.72
N VAL A 153 -13.11 4.38 13.54
CA VAL A 153 -14.23 4.43 14.48
C VAL A 153 -13.91 5.26 15.73
N SER A 154 -12.64 5.37 16.12
CA SER A 154 -12.22 6.22 17.25
C SER A 154 -12.32 7.73 16.95
N LEU A 155 -12.44 8.13 15.68
CA LEU A 155 -12.53 9.54 15.26
C LEU A 155 -13.98 10.07 15.25
N ASN A 156 -14.97 9.21 15.54
CA ASN A 156 -16.39 9.54 15.70
C ASN A 156 -16.80 9.49 17.18
#